data_AF-A0A7V8RE34-F1
#
_entry.id   AF-A0A7V8RE34-F1
#
_cell.length_a   1.000
_cell.length_b   1.000
_cell.length_c   1.000
_cell.angle_alpha   90.00
_cell.angle_beta   90.00
_cell.angle_gamma   90.00
#
_symmetry.space_group_name_H-M   'P 1'
#
loop_
_entity.id
_entity.type
_entity.pdbx_description
1 polymer ?
#
loop_
_entity_poly.entity_id
_entity_poly.type
_entity_poly.pdbx_seq_one_letter_code
_entity_poly.pdbx_strand_id
1 'polypeptide(L)'
;MPRILADLPEDDIKWLDQLAASQGKSRAQVLREAVAAYRPEQPLDWIDQGFGAWKDRDDIGDAVEWQRRERASATRPWDFDYPEVRAEFPDLFDAEDDREHELHKAWLAENGRELGDGCVLTDNSLDTQQTERSEQKAKRTRR
;
A
#
# COMPACT_ATOMS: atom_id res chain seq x y z
N MET A 1 -22.96 -18.52 -36.47
CA MET A 1 -23.52 -18.16 -35.14
C MET A 1 -23.93 -19.44 -34.42
N PRO A 2 -23.45 -19.70 -33.19
CA PRO A 2 -23.97 -20.79 -32.38
C PRO A 2 -25.43 -20.52 -31.99
N ARG A 3 -26.24 -21.57 -31.88
CA ARG A 3 -27.64 -21.49 -31.41
C ARG A 3 -27.64 -21.79 -29.91
N ILE A 4 -28.33 -20.98 -29.13
CA ILE A 4 -28.45 -21.12 -27.68
C ILE A 4 -29.94 -21.27 -27.35
N LEU A 5 -30.28 -22.20 -26.46
CA LEU A 5 -31.59 -22.30 -25.84
C LEU A 5 -31.49 -21.63 -24.46
N ALA A 6 -32.41 -20.71 -24.17
CA ALA A 6 -32.51 -20.05 -22.89
C ALA A 6 -33.95 -20.15 -22.44
N ASP A 7 -34.16 -20.55 -21.19
CA ASP A 7 -35.48 -20.56 -20.57
C ASP A 7 -35.75 -19.18 -19.99
N LEU A 8 -36.79 -18.52 -20.49
CA LEU A 8 -37.26 -17.24 -19.99
C LEU A 8 -38.74 -17.37 -19.58
N PRO A 9 -39.16 -16.74 -18.47
CA PRO A 9 -40.57 -16.58 -18.14
C PRO A 9 -41.36 -15.95 -19.28
N GLU A 10 -42.64 -16.31 -19.40
CA GLU A 10 -43.49 -15.84 -20.50
C GLU A 10 -43.73 -14.32 -20.46
N ASP A 11 -43.73 -13.72 -19.26
CA ASP A 11 -43.83 -12.28 -19.09
C ASP A 11 -42.58 -11.54 -19.60
N ASP A 12 -41.39 -12.11 -19.40
CA ASP A 12 -40.13 -11.54 -19.90
C ASP A 12 -40.06 -11.61 -21.43
N ILE A 13 -40.60 -12.67 -22.05
CA ILE A 13 -40.71 -12.79 -23.51
C ILE A 13 -41.61 -11.69 -24.08
N LYS A 14 -42.78 -11.46 -23.47
CA LYS A 14 -43.72 -10.41 -23.88
C LYS A 14 -43.11 -9.03 -23.75
N TRP A 15 -42.42 -8.78 -22.63
CA TRP A 15 -41.72 -7.53 -22.39
C TRP A 15 -40.60 -7.31 -23.44
N LEU A 16 -39.82 -8.34 -23.76
CA LEU A 16 -38.78 -8.28 -24.80
C LEU A 16 -39.35 -7.97 -26.18
N ASP A 17 -40.48 -8.58 -26.56
CA ASP A 17 -41.12 -8.32 -27.86
C ASP A 17 -41.66 -6.89 -27.93
N GLN A 18 -42.24 -6.36 -26.84
CA GLN A 18 -42.67 -4.95 -26.76
C GLN A 18 -41.48 -3.99 -26.85
N LEU A 19 -40.38 -4.30 -26.17
CA LEU A 19 -39.15 -3.51 -26.20
C LEU A 19 -38.50 -3.52 -27.59
N ALA A 20 -38.51 -4.67 -28.27
CA ALA A 20 -38.01 -4.80 -29.63
C ALA A 20 -38.87 -4.00 -30.61
N ALA A 21 -40.19 -4.06 -30.49
CA ALA A 21 -41.14 -3.31 -31.32
C ALA A 21 -41.00 -1.79 -31.13
N SER A 22 -40.85 -1.32 -29.88
CA SER A 22 -40.70 0.11 -29.59
C SER A 22 -39.39 0.69 -30.15
N GLN A 23 -38.32 -0.12 -30.20
CA GLN A 23 -37.04 0.27 -30.77
C GLN A 23 -36.89 -0.01 -32.27
N GLY A 24 -37.89 -0.65 -32.90
CA GLY A 24 -37.82 -1.07 -34.32
C GLY A 24 -36.74 -2.13 -34.59
N LYS A 25 -36.32 -2.88 -33.58
CA LYS A 25 -35.27 -3.90 -33.66
C LYS A 25 -35.86 -5.31 -33.63
N SER A 26 -35.11 -6.29 -34.11
CA SER A 26 -35.48 -7.70 -33.89
C SER A 26 -35.21 -8.10 -32.43
N ARG A 27 -36.04 -8.98 -31.85
CA ARG A 27 -35.81 -9.54 -30.51
C ARG A 27 -34.39 -10.08 -30.31
N ALA A 28 -33.85 -10.75 -31.33
CA ALA A 28 -32.49 -11.29 -31.29
C ALA A 28 -31.40 -10.20 -31.26
N GLN A 29 -31.65 -9.03 -31.86
CA GLN A 29 -30.74 -7.88 -31.80
C GLN A 29 -30.71 -7.28 -30.39
N VAL A 30 -31.88 -7.10 -29.76
CA VAL A 30 -31.98 -6.61 -28.37
C VAL A 30 -31.24 -7.55 -27.41
N LEU A 31 -31.39 -8.86 -27.56
CA LEU A 31 -30.66 -9.84 -26.76
C LEU A 31 -29.14 -9.77 -26.97
N ARG A 32 -28.66 -9.58 -28.21
CA ARG A 32 -27.22 -9.41 -28.48
C ARG A 32 -26.65 -8.17 -27.80
N GLU A 33 -27.39 -7.06 -27.86
CA GLU A 33 -27.00 -5.80 -27.20
C GLU A 33 -27.01 -5.95 -25.68
N ALA A 34 -28.02 -6.59 -25.10
CA ALA A 34 -28.08 -6.87 -23.66
C ALA A 34 -26.91 -7.75 -23.18
N VAL A 35 -26.57 -8.80 -23.94
CA VAL A 35 -25.42 -9.66 -23.62
C VAL A 35 -24.09 -8.91 -23.77
N ALA A 36 -23.96 -8.04 -24.79
CA ALA A 36 -22.78 -7.21 -24.98
C ALA A 36 -22.60 -6.21 -23.82
N ALA A 37 -23.68 -5.60 -23.36
CA ALA A 37 -23.68 -4.67 -22.21
C ALA A 37 -23.45 -5.38 -20.86
N TYR A 38 -23.90 -6.64 -20.71
CA TYR A 38 -23.63 -7.42 -19.49
C TYR A 38 -22.20 -7.93 -19.42
N ARG A 39 -21.55 -8.14 -20.58
CA ARG A 39 -20.12 -8.37 -20.61
C ARG A 39 -19.47 -7.13 -19.97
N PRO A 40 -18.57 -7.27 -18.97
CA PRO A 40 -17.89 -6.12 -18.41
C PRO A 40 -17.23 -5.36 -19.56
N GLU A 41 -17.83 -4.23 -19.93
CA GLU A 41 -17.25 -3.31 -20.89
C GLU A 41 -16.01 -2.71 -20.22
N GLN A 42 -14.95 -2.61 -21.02
CA GLN A 42 -13.62 -2.12 -20.66
C GLN A 42 -12.70 -3.19 -20.04
N PRO A 43 -11.76 -3.76 -20.82
CA PRO A 43 -10.45 -4.03 -20.24
C PRO A 43 -9.99 -2.79 -19.45
N LEU A 44 -9.26 -2.99 -18.36
CA LEU A 44 -8.71 -1.92 -17.53
C LEU A 44 -7.62 -1.12 -18.27
N ASP A 45 -7.74 -0.96 -19.58
CA ASP A 45 -6.85 -0.23 -20.48
C ASP A 45 -6.60 1.20 -19.99
N TRP A 46 -7.55 1.80 -19.28
CA TRP A 46 -7.36 3.12 -18.67
C TRP A 46 -6.44 3.08 -17.44
N ILE A 47 -6.39 1.97 -16.70
CA ILE A 47 -5.42 1.75 -15.62
C ILE A 47 -4.04 1.54 -16.24
N ASP A 48 -3.95 0.76 -17.32
CA ASP A 48 -2.69 0.55 -18.04
C ASP A 48 -2.18 1.85 -18.68
N GLN A 49 -3.08 2.71 -19.16
CA GLN A 49 -2.74 4.06 -19.65
C GLN A 49 -2.40 5.04 -18.54
N GLY A 50 -2.99 4.89 -17.35
CA GLY A 50 -2.73 5.74 -16.19
C GLY A 50 -1.42 5.39 -15.48
N PHE A 51 -0.95 4.14 -15.61
CA PHE A 51 0.27 3.67 -14.98
C PHE A 51 1.49 4.38 -15.58
N GLY A 52 2.17 5.21 -14.77
CA GLY A 52 3.33 5.96 -15.21
C GLY A 52 3.03 7.31 -15.88
N ALA A 53 1.77 7.76 -15.90
CA ALA A 53 1.40 9.08 -16.44
C ALA A 53 2.15 10.27 -15.81
N TRP A 54 2.76 10.05 -14.65
CA TRP A 54 3.48 11.04 -13.84
C TRP A 54 4.98 10.75 -13.76
N LYS A 55 5.47 9.71 -14.45
CA LYS A 55 6.85 9.22 -14.33
C LYS A 55 7.89 10.23 -14.80
N ASP A 56 7.58 10.94 -15.88
CA ASP A 56 8.50 11.88 -16.54
C ASP A 56 8.18 13.35 -16.21
N ARG A 57 7.45 13.58 -15.11
CA ARG A 57 7.08 14.93 -14.65
C ARG A 57 8.06 15.38 -13.58
N ASP A 58 8.83 16.41 -13.90
CA ASP A 58 9.80 17.02 -12.98
C ASP A 58 9.18 18.06 -12.03
N ASP A 59 7.91 18.42 -12.24
CA ASP A 59 7.18 19.38 -11.41
C ASP A 59 6.53 18.77 -10.15
N ILE A 60 6.56 17.44 -10.05
CA ILE A 60 6.08 16.69 -8.90
C ILE A 60 7.31 16.14 -8.18
N GLY A 61 7.44 16.44 -6.88
CA GLY A 61 8.57 15.98 -6.08
C GLY A 61 8.65 14.47 -5.97
N ASP A 62 9.82 13.97 -5.54
CA ASP A 62 10.04 12.53 -5.34
C ASP A 62 9.05 11.94 -4.33
N ALA A 63 8.30 10.92 -4.76
CA ALA A 63 7.31 10.25 -3.95
C ALA A 63 7.92 9.54 -2.72
N VAL A 64 9.15 9.03 -2.82
CA VAL A 64 9.83 8.37 -1.70
C VAL A 64 10.23 9.39 -0.65
N GLU A 65 10.77 10.53 -1.07
CA GLU A 65 11.13 11.63 -0.18
C GLU A 65 9.88 12.22 0.50
N TRP A 66 8.79 12.39 -0.25
CA TRP A 66 7.51 12.80 0.33
C TRP A 66 7.01 11.79 1.37
N GLN A 67 7.02 10.49 1.06
CA GLN A 67 6.61 9.45 2.01
C GLN A 67 7.50 9.38 3.25
N ARG A 68 8.82 9.58 3.10
CA ARG A 68 9.78 9.61 4.22
C ARG A 68 9.44 10.75 5.16
N ARG A 69 9.24 11.95 4.61
CA ARG A 69 8.86 13.14 5.37
C ARG A 69 7.50 12.99 6.05
N GLU A 70 6.53 12.38 5.39
CA GLU A 70 5.20 12.16 5.96
C GLU A 70 5.25 11.16 7.12
N ARG A 71 6.05 10.09 7.02
CA ARG A 71 6.29 9.18 8.14
C ARG A 71 7.00 9.89 9.30
N ALA A 72 8.01 10.70 9.01
CA ALA A 72 8.72 11.48 10.02
C ALA A 72 7.80 12.45 10.78
N SER A 73 6.79 13.03 10.12
CA SER A 73 5.80 13.91 10.76
C SER A 73 4.92 13.22 11.81
N ALA A 74 4.84 11.89 11.76
CA ALA A 74 4.07 11.09 12.71
C ALA A 74 4.89 10.68 13.94
N THR A 75 6.22 10.86 13.93
CA THR A 75 7.11 10.54 15.04
C THR A 75 6.78 11.36 16.27
N ARG A 76 6.77 10.72 17.43
CA ARG A 76 6.46 11.35 18.72
C ARG A 76 7.72 11.58 19.55
N PRO A 77 7.71 12.56 20.47
CA PRO A 77 8.85 12.82 21.37
C PRO A 77 9.26 11.64 22.26
N TRP A 78 8.37 10.67 22.48
CA TRP A 78 8.65 9.46 23.26
C TRP A 78 8.97 8.24 22.39
N ASP A 79 9.00 8.38 21.07
CA ASP A 79 9.43 7.30 20.18
C ASP A 79 10.95 7.14 20.26
N PHE A 80 11.44 5.89 20.12
CA PHE A 80 12.86 5.59 20.32
C PHE A 80 13.77 6.16 19.22
N ASP A 81 13.22 6.39 18.03
CA ASP A 81 13.88 6.95 16.86
C ASP A 81 13.72 8.47 16.75
N TYR A 82 13.02 9.11 17.69
CA TYR A 82 12.88 10.58 17.75
C TYR A 82 14.20 11.33 17.51
N PRO A 83 15.33 11.04 18.19
CA PRO A 83 16.57 11.79 17.98
C PRO A 83 17.14 11.65 16.57
N GLU A 84 16.90 10.51 15.90
CA GLU A 84 17.34 10.27 14.52
C GLU A 84 16.47 11.05 13.54
N VAL A 85 15.14 10.94 13.68
CA VAL A 85 14.17 11.64 12.83
C VAL A 85 14.26 13.15 13.01
N ARG A 86 14.49 13.64 14.23
CA ARG A 86 14.71 15.05 14.58
C ARG A 86 15.93 15.63 13.88
N ALA A 87 17.00 14.84 13.74
CA ALA A 87 18.22 15.25 13.05
C ALA A 87 18.03 15.31 11.53
N GLU A 88 17.25 14.40 10.96
CA GLU A 88 16.96 14.35 9.52
C GLU A 88 15.95 15.43 9.09
N PHE A 89 14.89 15.66 9.87
CA PHE A 89 13.80 16.60 9.56
C PHE A 89 13.64 17.66 10.65
N PRO A 90 14.61 18.60 10.79
CA PRO A 90 14.62 19.51 11.92
C PRO A 90 13.49 20.55 11.89
N ASP A 91 12.82 20.71 10.76
CA ASP A 91 11.72 21.64 10.56
C ASP A 91 10.34 21.07 10.94
N LEU A 92 10.25 19.75 11.17
CA LEU A 92 9.00 19.09 11.57
C LEU A 92 8.75 19.13 13.09
N PHE A 93 9.76 19.45 13.88
CA PHE A 93 9.72 19.41 15.34
C PHE A 93 10.11 20.75 15.95
N ASP A 94 9.51 21.07 17.08
CA ASP A 94 9.78 22.31 17.80
C ASP A 94 10.53 22.10 19.12
N ALA A 95 10.75 23.20 19.84
CA ALA A 95 11.46 23.19 21.11
C ALA A 95 10.63 22.65 22.29
N GLU A 96 9.32 22.46 22.13
CA GLU A 96 8.49 21.73 23.09
C GLU A 96 8.70 20.23 22.90
N ASP A 97 8.69 19.73 21.66
CA ASP A 97 8.99 18.33 21.36
C ASP A 97 10.35 17.89 21.95
N ASP A 98 11.38 18.73 21.77
CA ASP A 98 12.72 18.48 22.32
C ASP A 98 12.72 18.44 23.87
N ARG A 99 11.86 19.23 24.53
CA ARG A 99 11.71 19.21 25.99
C ARG A 99 10.96 17.98 26.47
N GLU A 100 9.89 17.60 25.79
CA GLU A 100 9.11 16.39 26.10
C GLU A 100 9.96 15.13 25.97
N HIS A 101 10.81 15.06 24.92
CA HIS A 101 11.76 13.97 24.74
C HIS A 101 12.70 13.81 25.94
N GLU A 102 13.30 14.91 26.41
CA GLU A 102 14.21 14.85 27.58
C GLU A 102 13.48 14.47 28.87
N LEU A 103 12.24 14.93 29.06
CA LEU A 103 11.40 14.52 30.19
C LEU A 103 11.08 13.02 30.13
N HIS A 104 10.73 12.50 28.96
CA HIS A 104 10.43 11.09 28.76
C HIS A 104 11.67 10.22 29.01
N LYS A 105 12.82 10.62 28.49
CA LYS A 105 14.10 9.96 28.70
C LYS A 105 14.50 9.92 30.18
N ALA A 106 14.31 11.03 30.91
CA ALA A 106 14.56 11.09 32.34
C ALA A 106 13.61 10.15 33.12
N TRP A 107 12.33 10.13 32.75
CA TRP A 107 11.34 9.22 33.33
C TRP A 107 11.69 7.74 33.09
N LEU A 108 12.13 7.38 31.87
CA LEU A 108 12.59 6.02 31.58
C LEU A 108 13.76 5.63 32.49
N ALA A 109 14.76 6.50 32.61
CA ALA A 109 15.92 6.27 33.46
C ALA A 109 15.54 6.09 34.94
N GLU A 110 14.60 6.89 35.46
CA GLU A 110 14.06 6.73 36.82
C GLU A 110 13.38 5.37 37.02
N ASN A 111 12.74 4.85 35.98
CA ASN A 111 12.07 3.55 35.99
C ASN A 111 12.99 2.38 35.61
N GLY A 112 14.30 2.61 35.50
CA GLY A 112 15.29 1.60 35.14
C GLY A 112 15.12 1.04 33.73
N ARG A 113 14.59 1.87 32.81
CA ARG A 113 14.38 1.55 31.39
C ARG A 113 15.19 2.50 30.51
N GLU A 114 15.49 2.04 29.30
CA GLU A 114 16.12 2.82 28.25
C GLU A 114 15.16 3.08 27.08
N LEU A 115 15.49 4.07 26.26
CA LEU A 115 14.73 4.40 25.07
C LEU A 115 14.78 3.19 24.10
N GLY A 116 13.62 2.69 23.69
CA GLY A 116 13.54 1.49 22.84
C GLY A 116 13.51 0.15 23.59
N ASP A 117 13.50 0.14 24.93
CA ASP A 117 13.33 -1.09 25.71
C ASP A 117 12.02 -1.82 25.37
N GLY A 118 12.15 -3.04 24.84
CA GLY A 118 11.02 -3.86 24.39
C GLY A 118 10.55 -3.58 22.96
N CYS A 119 11.21 -2.67 22.24
CA CYS A 119 10.96 -2.47 20.82
C CYS A 119 11.62 -3.61 20.02
N VAL A 120 10.80 -4.47 19.41
CA VAL A 120 11.29 -5.56 18.54
C VAL A 120 11.61 -4.99 17.17
N LEU A 121 12.66 -4.17 17.08
CA LEU A 121 13.28 -3.86 15.80
C LEU A 121 14.18 -5.04 15.46
N THR A 122 13.61 -5.97 14.69
CA THR A 122 14.39 -7.00 14.03
C THR A 122 15.27 -6.30 13.00
N ASP A 123 16.50 -5.96 13.37
CA ASP A 123 17.66 -5.84 12.48
C ASP A 123 18.89 -5.44 13.30
N ASN A 124 19.64 -6.46 13.76
CA ASN A 124 21.11 -6.43 14.02
C ASN A 124 21.61 -7.65 14.81
N SER A 125 20.74 -8.55 15.31
CA SER A 125 21.22 -9.76 16.00
C SER A 125 21.70 -10.89 15.06
N LEU A 126 21.40 -10.80 13.76
CA LEU A 126 21.77 -11.82 12.77
C LEU A 126 23.23 -11.71 12.29
N ASP A 127 23.79 -10.49 12.23
CA ASP A 127 25.17 -10.29 11.76
C ASP A 127 26.21 -10.70 12.80
N THR A 128 25.94 -10.46 14.08
CA THR A 128 26.83 -10.91 15.17
C THR A 128 26.90 -12.44 15.24
N GLN A 129 25.75 -13.12 15.02
CA GLN A 129 25.69 -14.59 15.04
C GLN A 129 26.36 -15.25 13.82
N GLN A 130 26.32 -14.63 12.64
CA GLN A 130 27.04 -15.13 11.46
C GLN A 130 28.55 -14.97 11.61
N THR A 131 29.00 -13.84 12.17
CA THR A 131 30.42 -13.56 12.40
C THR A 131 31.01 -14.59 13.38
N GLU A 132 30.35 -14.86 14.51
CA GLU A 132 30.79 -15.86 15.48
C GLU A 132 30.79 -17.30 14.92
N ARG A 133 29.79 -17.67 14.11
CA ARG A 133 29.75 -18.98 13.44
C ARG A 133 30.89 -19.17 12.44
N SER A 134 31.24 -18.11 11.71
CA SER A 134 32.32 -18.13 10.73
C SER A 134 33.69 -18.31 11.40
N GLU A 135 33.92 -17.65 12.53
CA GLU A 135 35.15 -17.78 13.31
C GLU A 135 35.29 -19.16 13.98
N GLN A 136 34.19 -19.70 14.51
CA GLN A 136 34.19 -21.05 15.10
C GLN A 136 34.46 -22.13 14.04
N LYS A 137 33.95 -21.95 12.81
CA LYS A 137 34.25 -22.84 11.69
C LYS A 137 35.72 -22.75 11.28
N ALA A 138 36.30 -21.56 11.21
CA ALA A 138 37.73 -21.36 10.91
C ALA A 138 38.66 -21.97 11.99
N LYS A 139 38.28 -21.90 13.27
CA LYS A 139 39.03 -22.51 14.37
C LYS A 139 38.96 -24.04 14.36
N ARG A 140 37.86 -24.63 13.87
CA ARG A 140 37.71 -26.10 13.72
C ARG A 140 38.47 -26.69 12.54
N THR A 141 38.75 -25.91 11.49
CA THR A 141 39.49 -26.40 10.31
C THR A 141 41.02 -26.32 10.49
N ARG A 142 41.52 -25.62 11.51
CA ARG A 142 42.95 -25.47 11.83
C ARG A 142 43.49 -26.46 12.88
N ARG A 143 42.71 -27.47 13.28
CA ARG A 143 43.09 -28.51 14.24
C ARG A 143 43.00 -29.87 13.57
#